data_AF-A0A6N0HWV1-F1
#
_entry.id   AF-A0A6N0HWV1-F1
#
_cell.length_a   1.000
_cell.length_b   1.000
_cell.length_c   1.000
_cell.angle_alpha   90.00
_cell.angle_beta   90.00
_cell.angle_gamma   90.00
#
_symmetry.space_group_name_H-M   'P 1'
#
loop_
_entity.id
_entity.type
_entity.pdbx_description
1 polymer ?
#
loop_
_entity_poly.entity_id
_entity_poly.type
_entity_poly.pdbx_seq_one_letter_code
_entity_poly.pdbx_strand_id
1 'polypeptide(L)'
;MVTEAEQGVQHSWDLAGRVLLVVDDDHDVLDAMEELLTKWGCRVIIAESLDDALTSVERSDSIPDVLISDLRLSDEMTGVEVLDSLRNGMTTLFRGY
;
A
#
# COMPACT_ATOMS: atom_id res chain seq x y z
N MET A 1 18.57 17.64 -37.57
CA MET A 1 18.01 18.24 -36.35
C MET A 1 17.07 17.22 -35.78
N VAL A 2 17.50 16.60 -34.68
CA VAL A 2 16.72 15.63 -33.90
C VAL A 2 15.62 16.39 -33.17
N THR A 3 14.39 15.89 -33.23
CA THR A 3 13.34 16.29 -32.28
C THR A 3 12.76 14.99 -31.75
N GLU A 4 13.21 14.62 -30.57
CA GLU A 4 12.79 13.44 -29.83
C GLU A 4 11.32 13.61 -29.42
N ALA A 5 10.52 12.58 -29.71
CA ALA A 5 9.13 12.52 -29.27
C ALA A 5 9.12 12.31 -27.75
N GLU A 6 8.63 13.31 -27.01
CA GLU A 6 8.29 13.17 -25.59
C GLU A 6 7.11 12.20 -25.48
N GLN A 7 7.41 10.93 -25.20
CA GLN A 7 6.39 9.92 -24.90
C GLN A 7 5.80 10.22 -23.52
N GLY A 8 4.70 10.98 -23.50
CA GLY A 8 3.90 11.20 -22.32
C GLY A 8 3.30 9.88 -21.84
N VAL A 9 3.78 9.37 -20.72
CA VAL A 9 3.17 8.23 -20.04
C VAL A 9 1.81 8.67 -19.50
N GLN A 10 0.74 8.44 -20.26
CA GLN A 10 -0.62 8.51 -19.73
C GLN A 10 -0.86 7.28 -18.86
N HIS A 11 -0.50 7.34 -17.58
CA HIS A 11 -1.02 6.39 -16.62
C HIS A 11 -2.42 6.86 -16.18
N SER A 12 -3.48 6.31 -16.80
CA SER A 12 -4.78 6.34 -16.14
C SER A 12 -4.69 5.40 -14.93
N TRP A 13 -4.53 5.95 -13.74
CA TRP A 13 -4.59 5.15 -12.51
C TRP A 13 -6.04 4.75 -12.27
N ASP A 14 -6.40 3.59 -12.80
CA ASP A 14 -7.65 2.94 -12.42
C ASP A 14 -7.45 2.23 -11.08
N LEU A 15 -8.04 2.83 -10.05
CA LEU A 15 -8.03 2.33 -8.68
C LEU A 15 -9.16 1.32 -8.44
N ALA A 16 -10.16 1.25 -9.33
CA ALA A 16 -11.28 0.35 -9.17
C ALA A 16 -10.80 -1.12 -9.21
N GLY A 17 -11.25 -1.91 -8.24
CA GLY A 17 -10.87 -3.32 -8.08
C GLY A 17 -9.48 -3.56 -7.48
N ARG A 18 -8.70 -2.52 -7.18
CA ARG A 18 -7.40 -2.63 -6.52
C ARG A 18 -7.54 -2.84 -5.02
N VAL A 19 -6.56 -3.53 -4.43
CA VAL A 19 -6.42 -3.70 -2.98
C VAL A 19 -5.44 -2.66 -2.45
N LEU A 20 -5.91 -1.79 -1.56
CA LEU A 20 -5.13 -0.72 -0.95
C LEU A 20 -4.93 -1.05 0.53
N LEU A 21 -3.69 -1.01 1.00
CA LEU A 21 -3.36 -1.01 2.42
C LEU A 21 -3.17 0.44 2.87
N VAL A 22 -3.87 0.86 3.91
CA VAL A 22 -3.79 2.19 4.51
C VAL A 22 -3.29 2.04 5.95
N VAL A 23 -2.24 2.77 6.30
CA VAL A 23 -1.64 2.75 7.64
C VAL A 23 -1.58 4.16 8.21
N ASP A 24 -2.26 4.38 9.33
CA ASP A 24 -2.38 5.67 10.02
C ASP A 24 -2.72 5.41 11.50
N ASP A 25 -2.17 6.15 12.44
CA ASP A 25 -2.46 5.99 13.87
C ASP A 25 -3.75 6.70 14.32
N ASP A 26 -4.34 7.52 13.45
CA ASP A 26 -5.62 8.20 13.69
C ASP A 26 -6.80 7.41 13.07
N HIS A 27 -7.64 6.84 13.94
CA HIS A 27 -8.82 6.09 13.51
C HIS A 27 -9.82 6.93 12.70
N ASP A 28 -9.97 8.22 13.00
CA ASP A 28 -10.90 9.08 12.25
C ASP A 28 -10.42 9.24 10.79
N VAL A 29 -9.10 9.22 10.58
CA VAL A 29 -8.48 9.25 9.25
C VAL A 29 -8.65 7.91 8.54
N LEU A 30 -8.40 6.80 9.23
CA LEU A 30 -8.60 5.45 8.68
C LEU A 30 -10.04 5.24 8.19
N ASP A 31 -11.03 5.58 9.01
CA ASP A 31 -12.46 5.46 8.67
C ASP A 31 -12.81 6.31 7.44
N ALA A 32 -12.34 7.56 7.40
CA ALA A 32 -12.56 8.45 6.27
C ALA A 32 -11.91 7.94 4.97
N MET A 33 -10.68 7.39 5.07
CA MET A 33 -9.96 6.82 3.93
C MET A 33 -10.63 5.54 3.43
N GLU A 34 -11.05 4.64 4.32
CA GLU A 34 -11.77 3.43 3.96
C GLU A 34 -13.06 3.77 3.21
N GLU A 35 -13.87 4.69 3.74
CA GLU A 35 -15.12 5.09 3.12
C GLU A 35 -14.89 5.69 1.72
N LEU A 36 -13.90 6.59 1.59
CA LEU A 36 -13.60 7.27 0.33
C LEU A 36 -13.10 6.30 -0.75
N LEU A 37 -12.11 5.48 -0.42
CA LEU A 37 -11.46 4.57 -1.37
C LEU A 37 -12.39 3.43 -1.77
N THR A 38 -13.21 2.93 -0.84
CA THR A 38 -14.25 1.95 -1.14
C THR A 38 -15.30 2.52 -2.09
N LYS A 39 -15.71 3.79 -1.92
CA LYS A 39 -16.61 4.47 -2.88
C LYS A 39 -16.01 4.60 -4.28
N TRP A 40 -14.69 4.64 -4.40
CA TRP A 40 -13.98 4.62 -5.68
C TRP A 40 -13.82 3.20 -6.25
N GLY A 41 -14.37 2.18 -5.59
CA GLY A 41 -14.36 0.79 -6.04
C GLY A 41 -13.12 0.01 -5.60
N CYS A 42 -12.33 0.54 -4.67
CA CYS A 42 -11.19 -0.17 -4.10
C CYS A 42 -11.64 -1.19 -3.05
N ARG A 43 -10.81 -2.20 -2.82
CA ARG A 43 -10.82 -2.99 -1.58
C ARG A 43 -9.79 -2.37 -0.65
N VAL A 44 -10.19 -1.99 0.55
CA VAL A 44 -9.30 -1.31 1.49
C VAL A 44 -9.00 -2.25 2.65
N ILE A 45 -7.73 -2.29 3.05
CA ILE A 45 -7.22 -2.91 4.26
C ILE A 45 -6.68 -1.74 5.09
N ILE A 46 -7.23 -1.54 6.28
CA ILE A 46 -6.83 -0.47 7.19
C ILE A 46 -6.01 -1.08 8.33
N ALA A 47 -5.02 -0.33 8.80
CA ALA A 47 -4.18 -0.73 9.90
C ALA A 47 -3.68 0.48 10.69
N GLU A 48 -3.55 0.31 12.01
CA GLU A 48 -3.15 1.40 12.91
C GLU A 48 -1.63 1.46 13.12
N SER A 49 -0.93 0.40 12.72
CA SER A 49 0.51 0.25 12.90
C SER A 49 1.08 -0.75 11.90
N LEU A 50 2.40 -0.89 11.88
CA LEU A 50 3.06 -1.88 11.02
C LEU A 50 2.67 -3.33 11.36
N ASP A 51 2.66 -3.69 12.64
CA ASP A 51 2.33 -5.05 13.08
C ASP A 51 0.87 -5.39 12.74
N ASP A 52 -0.01 -4.41 12.89
CA ASP A 52 -1.40 -4.53 12.49
C ASP A 52 -1.56 -4.64 10.96
N ALA A 53 -0.75 -3.91 10.20
CA ALA A 53 -0.74 -3.98 8.74
C ALA A 53 -0.31 -5.37 8.23
N LEU A 54 0.76 -5.93 8.79
CA LEU A 54 1.22 -7.29 8.46
C LEU A 54 0.15 -8.33 8.81
N THR A 55 -0.41 -8.25 10.01
CA THR A 55 -1.48 -9.14 10.47
C THR A 55 -2.72 -9.03 9.58
N SER A 56 -3.12 -7.82 9.22
CA SER A 56 -4.31 -7.56 8.40
C SER A 56 -4.12 -8.04 6.96
N VAL A 57 -2.93 -7.88 6.39
CA VAL A 57 -2.61 -8.44 5.07
C VAL A 57 -2.63 -9.96 5.09
N GLU A 58 -1.97 -10.60 6.07
CA GLU A 58 -1.97 -12.07 6.22
C GLU A 58 -3.39 -12.63 6.33
N ARG A 59 -4.29 -11.93 7.03
CA ARG A 59 -5.70 -12.35 7.18
C ARG A 59 -6.55 -12.12 5.94
N SER A 60 -6.14 -11.21 5.05
CA SER A 60 -6.94 -10.80 3.90
C SER A 60 -6.80 -11.73 2.68
N ASP A 61 -5.89 -12.72 2.73
CA ASP A 61 -5.49 -13.60 1.61
C ASP A 61 -5.18 -12.83 0.30
N SER A 62 -4.97 -11.52 0.40
CA SER A 62 -4.88 -10.59 -0.72
C SER A 62 -3.64 -9.74 -0.59
N ILE A 63 -2.92 -9.61 -1.69
CA ILE A 63 -1.72 -8.79 -1.76
C ILE A 63 -2.15 -7.35 -2.05
N PRO A 64 -1.79 -6.37 -1.21
CA PRO A 64 -2.05 -4.97 -1.54
C PRO A 64 -1.32 -4.56 -2.83
N ASP A 65 -2.06 -3.97 -3.77
CA ASP A 65 -1.49 -3.35 -4.97
C ASP A 65 -0.77 -2.02 -4.61
N VAL A 66 -1.26 -1.35 -3.56
CA VAL A 66 -0.82 -0.01 -3.15
C VAL A 66 -0.79 0.06 -1.62
N LEU A 67 0.27 0.68 -1.09
CA LEU A 67 0.38 1.08 0.31
C LEU A 67 0.25 2.60 0.41
N ILE A 68 -0.63 3.06 1.30
CA ILE A 68 -0.79 4.45 1.72
C ILE A 68 -0.40 4.47 3.20
N SER A 69 0.59 5.27 3.55
CA SER A 69 1.09 5.40 4.92
C SER A 69 1.27 6.89 5.21
N ASP A 70 0.86 7.36 6.39
CA ASP A 70 1.29 8.69 6.83
C ASP A 70 2.81 8.70 7.02
N LEU A 71 3.45 9.76 6.52
CA LEU A 71 4.89 10.01 6.61
C LEU A 71 5.32 10.40 8.04
N ARG A 72 4.38 10.50 8.98
CA ARG A 72 4.62 10.82 10.39
C ARG A 72 4.61 9.63 11.33
N LEU A 73 4.44 8.41 10.82
CA LEU A 73 4.58 7.16 11.57
C LEU A 73 6.04 6.92 12.00
N SER A 74 6.54 7.77 12.91
CA SER A 74 7.84 7.71 13.59
C SER A 74 9.06 7.70 12.66
N ASP A 75 10.19 8.24 13.13
CA ASP A 75 11.46 8.37 12.36
C ASP A 75 12.07 7.04 11.85
N GLU A 76 11.46 5.89 12.13
CA GLU A 76 12.02 4.56 11.89
C GLU A 76 11.39 3.79 10.72
N MET A 77 10.31 4.29 10.10
CA MET A 77 9.61 3.56 9.03
C MET A 77 9.68 4.28 7.69
N THR A 78 10.46 3.71 6.77
CA THR A 78 10.34 4.09 5.36
C THR A 78 9.27 3.20 4.74
N GLY A 79 8.20 3.74 4.13
CA GLY A 79 7.15 2.94 3.47
C GLY A 79 7.65 1.91 2.43
N VAL A 80 8.92 2.03 2.03
CA VAL A 80 9.67 1.05 1.23
C VAL A 80 9.92 -0.27 1.98
N GLU A 81 10.23 -0.26 3.28
CA GLU A 81 10.49 -1.47 4.08
C GLU A 81 9.24 -2.31 4.30
N VAL A 82 8.07 -1.66 4.39
CA VAL A 82 6.76 -2.33 4.43
C VAL A 82 6.47 -2.99 3.09
N LEU A 83 6.67 -2.27 1.98
CA LEU A 83 6.49 -2.81 0.64
C LEU A 83 7.47 -3.96 0.34
N ASP A 84 8.72 -3.86 0.82
CA ASP A 84 9.73 -4.90 0.65
C ASP A 84 9.46 -6.10 1.56
N SER A 85 8.95 -5.91 2.79
CA SER A 85 8.50 -6.98 3.68
C SER A 85 7.25 -7.68 3.15
N LEU A 86 6.30 -6.95 2.56
CA LEU A 86 5.14 -7.53 1.90
C LEU A 86 5.56 -8.30 0.64
N ARG A 87 6.42 -7.72 -0.22
CA ARG A 87 6.95 -8.40 -1.42
C ARG A 87 7.81 -9.61 -1.09
N ASN A 88 8.67 -9.53 -0.08
CA ASN A 88 9.56 -10.61 0.34
C ASN A 88 8.87 -11.64 1.24
N GLY A 89 7.85 -11.26 2.01
CA GLY A 89 7.03 -12.13 2.85
C GLY A 89 6.17 -13.11 2.06
N MET A 90 5.87 -12.80 0.79
CA MET A 90 5.16 -13.71 -0.12
C MET A 90 6.08 -14.46 -1.08
N THR A 91 7.41 -14.20 -1.05
CA THR A 91 8.40 -14.89 -1.90
C THR A 91 9.48 -15.64 -1.12
N THR A 92 9.67 -15.43 0.18
CA THR A 92 10.82 -16.04 0.87
C THR A 92 10.43 -16.88 2.07
N LEU A 93 10.10 -18.15 1.80
CA LEU A 93 10.62 -19.24 2.63
C LEU A 93 12.14 -19.32 2.38
N PHE A 94 12.92 -19.03 3.42
CA PHE A 94 14.33 -19.40 3.65
C PHE A 94 15.39 -19.21 2.54
N ARG A 95 16.34 -18.32 2.83
CA ARG A 95 17.80 -18.60 2.83
C ARG A 95 18.45 -17.51 3.69
N GLY A 96 19.12 -17.73 4.82
CA GLY A 96 19.98 -18.84 5.22
C GLY A 96 21.44 -18.43 4.97
N TYR A 97 22.09 -17.90 6.01
CA TYR A 97 23.52 -17.54 6.16
C TYR A 97 24.15 -16.54 5.17
#